data_AF-A0A165NUT4-F1
#
_entry.id   AF-A0A165NUT4-F1
#
_cell.length_a   1.000
_cell.length_b   1.000
_cell.length_c   1.000
_cell.angle_alpha   90.00
_cell.angle_beta   90.00
_cell.angle_gamma   90.00
#
_symmetry.space_group_name_H-M   'P 1'
#
loop_
_entity.id
_entity.type
_entity.pdbx_description
1 polymer ?
#
loop_
_entity_poly.entity_id
_entity_poly.type
_entity_poly.pdbx_seq_one_letter_code
_entity_poly.pdbx_strand_id
1 'polypeptide(L)'
;MVKERTEAQKARATNARIPQTVDIAPRSSHIPSYETETANSDGSAVDKSEHVHQALLALGAPLISSDDMRRLCKGPLGDALFFMAEHMKGRAEVNRARQTIQQMREAGPSSRVTGDGQETEYMKAKHAMARLNGAKNDFNGAETQLNAVLQTIDNSQREADRLQAVLDNKRKALFLLQILEKKETVRISRIKEVERLMSQLQADSARLTDDPVVPVPKALDSKPKQPMKRIQADHTQDVLAALRSYHVRLSRKTSASSDDPQSAETRRRASEARLRAALGEDAGELIQKCERIARIRTERNIRYESPLPSGFLDELGSAHLDEMHARVSEKERKLQRLLDEIAGLEKACTQSIQSLSAFDEFTRPALRQSLQEEVRNIEGYIDVLRAAIMQVADEPGPQDESIAGGKSWRQALSKVQTDIEQAHAKDAFLQSTTLLEPSSIRDCSRRANVGELIASHRARQAHINERNTSLLARKLEKARFGDALGKQVEKLLAEKDIIAAMSGTSK
;
A
#
# COMPACT_ATOMS: atom_id res chain seq x y z
N MET A 1 -14.61 30.72 38.12
CA MET A 1 -14.52 30.00 36.82
C MET A 1 -13.57 28.79 36.81
N VAL A 2 -13.16 28.23 37.96
CA VAL A 2 -12.32 26.99 37.99
C VAL A 2 -13.08 25.78 38.56
N LYS A 3 -14.21 25.98 39.28
CA LYS A 3 -15.03 24.90 39.84
C LYS A 3 -15.99 24.21 38.86
N GLU A 4 -16.37 24.84 37.75
CA GLU A 4 -17.29 24.24 36.76
C GLU A 4 -16.63 23.21 35.84
N ARG A 5 -15.29 23.19 35.73
CA ARG A 5 -14.59 22.24 34.85
C ARG A 5 -14.39 20.86 35.49
N THR A 6 -14.49 20.74 36.81
CA THR A 6 -14.30 19.46 37.51
C THR A 6 -15.55 18.59 37.54
N GLU A 7 -16.76 19.17 37.44
CA GLU A 7 -18.01 18.39 37.41
C GLU A 7 -18.29 17.79 36.03
N ALA A 8 -17.91 18.49 34.94
CA ALA A 8 -18.08 17.98 33.58
C ALA A 8 -17.17 16.77 33.24
N GLN A 9 -16.04 16.59 33.94
CA GLN A 9 -15.19 15.42 33.77
C GLN A 9 -15.68 14.19 34.56
N LYS A 10 -16.43 14.38 35.65
CA LYS A 10 -16.96 13.27 36.45
C LYS A 10 -18.19 12.62 35.81
N ALA A 11 -18.96 13.37 35.01
CA ALA A 11 -20.12 12.86 34.28
C ALA A 11 -19.78 12.01 33.03
N ARG A 12 -18.52 12.03 32.54
CA ARG A 12 -18.10 11.22 31.38
C ARG A 12 -17.52 9.85 31.75
N ALA A 13 -17.32 9.55 33.02
CA ALA A 13 -16.67 8.30 33.46
C ALA A 13 -17.65 7.15 33.78
N THR A 14 -18.98 7.37 33.73
CA THR A 14 -19.97 6.38 34.22
C THR A 14 -20.69 5.57 33.12
N ASN A 15 -20.46 5.80 31.83
CA ASN A 15 -21.24 5.16 30.75
C ASN A 15 -20.49 4.16 29.85
N ALA A 16 -19.33 3.64 30.26
CA ALA A 16 -18.66 2.54 29.56
C ALA A 16 -18.75 1.23 30.35
N ARG A 17 -19.97 0.81 30.71
CA ARG A 17 -20.21 -0.53 31.26
C ARG A 17 -20.47 -1.47 30.07
N ILE A 18 -19.38 -2.07 29.59
CA ILE A 18 -19.40 -3.15 28.59
C ILE A 18 -20.22 -4.31 29.19
N PRO A 19 -21.31 -4.77 28.54
CA PRO A 19 -22.04 -5.93 29.01
C PRO A 19 -21.14 -7.17 28.95
N GLN A 20 -21.18 -7.92 30.05
CA GLN A 20 -20.48 -9.18 30.25
C GLN A 20 -20.71 -10.12 29.07
N THR A 21 -19.62 -10.73 28.63
CA THR A 21 -19.57 -11.90 27.77
C THR A 21 -20.55 -12.96 28.30
N VAL A 22 -21.63 -13.19 27.56
CA VAL A 22 -22.47 -14.37 27.73
C VAL A 22 -21.66 -15.55 27.21
N ASP A 23 -21.35 -16.48 28.10
CA ASP A 23 -20.76 -17.77 27.76
C ASP A 23 -21.71 -18.51 26.79
N ILE A 24 -21.34 -18.50 25.52
CA ILE A 24 -21.97 -19.33 24.50
C ILE A 24 -21.36 -20.73 24.66
N ALA A 25 -22.03 -21.57 25.43
CA ALA A 25 -21.78 -23.00 25.48
C ALA A 25 -21.84 -23.59 24.04
N PRO A 26 -20.93 -24.51 23.68
CA PRO A 26 -20.93 -25.12 22.35
C PRO A 26 -22.18 -25.98 22.20
N ARG A 27 -23.15 -25.50 21.42
CA ARG A 27 -24.28 -26.32 20.96
C ARG A 27 -23.75 -27.31 19.94
N SER A 28 -23.52 -28.53 20.43
CA SER A 28 -23.39 -29.75 19.62
C SER A 28 -24.59 -29.86 18.69
N SER A 29 -24.37 -29.59 17.41
CA SER A 29 -25.31 -29.92 16.33
C SER A 29 -25.06 -31.37 15.94
N HIS A 30 -25.55 -32.28 16.79
CA HIS A 30 -25.64 -33.69 16.45
C HIS A 30 -26.75 -33.83 15.40
N ILE A 31 -26.35 -33.80 14.12
CA ILE A 31 -27.18 -34.32 13.03
C ILE A 31 -27.18 -35.84 13.23
N PRO A 32 -28.34 -36.51 13.36
CA PRO A 32 -28.37 -37.96 13.39
C PRO A 32 -27.94 -38.47 12.02
N SER A 33 -26.71 -38.98 11.95
CA SER A 33 -26.28 -39.80 10.84
C SER A 33 -27.10 -41.08 10.90
N TYR A 34 -28.02 -41.25 9.95
CA TYR A 34 -28.67 -42.53 9.71
C TYR A 34 -27.61 -43.46 9.11
N GLU A 35 -26.87 -44.14 9.97
CA GLU A 35 -26.10 -45.31 9.58
C GLU A 35 -27.09 -46.41 9.21
N THR A 36 -27.31 -46.59 7.91
CA THR A 36 -27.98 -47.76 7.36
C THR A 36 -27.08 -48.96 7.61
N GLU A 37 -27.37 -49.68 8.70
CA GLU A 37 -26.86 -51.03 8.94
C GLU A 37 -27.26 -51.93 7.75
N THR A 38 -26.32 -52.13 6.82
CA THR A 38 -26.41 -53.19 5.81
C THR A 38 -26.10 -54.53 6.47
N ALA A 39 -27.03 -55.00 7.31
CA ALA A 39 -27.03 -56.37 7.79
C ALA A 39 -27.53 -57.28 6.66
N ASN A 40 -26.71 -58.27 6.32
CA ASN A 40 -27.00 -59.38 5.41
C ASN A 40 -28.40 -59.95 5.67
N SER A 41 -29.37 -59.59 4.82
CA SER A 41 -30.74 -60.08 4.83
C SER A 41 -31.08 -60.65 3.46
N ASP A 42 -30.42 -61.76 3.12
CA ASP A 42 -30.67 -62.51 1.88
C ASP A 42 -32.06 -63.20 1.89
N GLY A 43 -32.78 -63.15 3.02
CA GLY A 43 -34.17 -63.62 3.15
C GLY A 43 -35.25 -62.57 2.84
N SER A 44 -34.91 -61.27 2.74
CA SER A 44 -35.92 -60.18 2.65
C SER A 44 -36.22 -59.70 1.22
N ALA A 45 -35.43 -60.08 0.22
CA ALA A 45 -35.58 -59.54 -1.13
C ALA A 45 -36.91 -59.94 -1.80
N VAL A 46 -37.46 -61.11 -1.47
CA VAL A 46 -38.75 -61.57 -1.98
C VAL A 46 -39.89 -60.73 -1.41
N ASP A 47 -39.89 -60.50 -0.09
CA ASP A 47 -40.90 -59.68 0.59
C ASP A 47 -40.86 -58.22 0.14
N LYS A 48 -39.67 -57.66 -0.10
CA LYS A 48 -39.52 -56.30 -0.63
C LYS A 48 -40.14 -56.16 -2.02
N SER A 49 -39.92 -57.14 -2.90
CA SER A 49 -40.47 -57.07 -4.27
C SER A 49 -42.00 -57.16 -4.29
N GLU A 50 -42.59 -57.95 -3.40
CA GLU A 50 -44.04 -58.10 -3.28
C GLU A 50 -44.68 -56.86 -2.63
N HIS A 51 -44.02 -56.28 -1.62
CA HIS A 51 -44.43 -55.02 -1.03
C HIS A 51 -44.44 -53.87 -2.03
N VAL A 52 -43.37 -53.73 -2.83
CA VAL A 52 -43.28 -52.72 -3.90
C VAL A 52 -44.36 -52.93 -4.95
N HIS A 53 -44.60 -54.18 -5.35
CA HIS A 53 -45.64 -54.51 -6.32
C HIS A 53 -47.03 -54.09 -5.81
N GLN A 54 -47.37 -54.42 -4.57
CA GLN A 54 -48.66 -54.09 -3.98
C GLN A 54 -48.84 -52.58 -3.79
N ALA A 55 -47.80 -51.88 -3.35
CA ALA A 55 -47.81 -50.42 -3.22
C ALA A 55 -47.98 -49.70 -4.56
N LEU A 56 -47.28 -50.16 -5.62
CA LEU A 56 -47.42 -49.60 -6.96
C LEU A 56 -48.80 -49.87 -7.56
N LEU A 57 -49.38 -51.06 -7.33
CA LEU A 57 -50.77 -51.35 -7.72
C LEU A 57 -51.76 -50.42 -6.99
N ALA A 58 -51.56 -50.16 -5.69
CA ALA A 58 -52.37 -49.20 -4.94
C ALA A 58 -52.22 -47.75 -5.45
N LEU A 59 -51.08 -47.43 -6.07
CA LEU A 59 -50.83 -46.15 -6.76
C LEU A 59 -51.44 -46.10 -8.17
N GLY A 60 -51.96 -47.22 -8.70
CA GLY A 60 -52.57 -47.33 -10.02
C GLY A 60 -51.58 -47.67 -11.13
N ALA A 61 -50.46 -48.34 -10.82
CA ALA A 61 -49.54 -48.87 -11.82
C ALA A 61 -50.22 -49.97 -12.67
N PRO A 62 -49.83 -50.14 -13.94
CA PRO A 62 -50.31 -51.23 -14.79
C PRO A 62 -49.94 -52.60 -14.20
N LEU A 63 -50.73 -53.63 -14.54
CA LEU A 63 -50.49 -55.01 -14.11
C LEU A 63 -49.17 -55.51 -14.70
N ILE A 64 -48.14 -55.64 -13.86
CA ILE A 64 -46.83 -56.18 -14.21
C ILE A 64 -46.73 -57.58 -13.60
N SER A 65 -46.14 -58.53 -14.32
CA SER A 65 -45.92 -59.89 -13.80
C SER A 65 -45.02 -59.84 -12.55
N SER A 66 -45.29 -60.67 -11.55
CA SER A 66 -44.50 -60.74 -10.31
C SER A 66 -43.03 -61.07 -10.58
N ASP A 67 -42.74 -61.88 -11.61
CA ASP A 67 -41.37 -62.20 -12.03
C ASP A 67 -40.65 -61.01 -12.66
N ASP A 68 -41.36 -60.17 -13.43
CA ASP A 68 -40.79 -58.96 -14.00
C ASP A 68 -40.55 -57.90 -12.92
N MET A 69 -41.43 -57.82 -11.92
CA MET A 69 -41.23 -56.94 -10.77
C MET A 69 -40.02 -57.36 -9.93
N ARG A 70 -39.82 -58.67 -9.71
CA ARG A 70 -38.60 -59.20 -9.07
C ARG A 70 -37.32 -58.88 -9.84
N ARG A 71 -37.39 -58.78 -11.18
CA ARG A 71 -36.25 -58.36 -12.01
C ARG A 71 -36.00 -56.85 -11.90
N LEU A 72 -37.05 -56.04 -11.92
CA LEU A 72 -36.99 -54.58 -11.79
C LEU A 72 -36.53 -54.12 -10.39
N CYS A 73 -36.88 -54.88 -9.35
CA CYS A 73 -36.47 -54.60 -7.98
C CYS A 73 -35.01 -54.98 -7.66
N LYS A 74 -34.22 -55.42 -8.66
CA LYS A 74 -32.78 -55.67 -8.47
C LYS A 74 -31.96 -54.42 -8.73
N GLY A 75 -31.05 -54.13 -7.79
CA GLY A 75 -30.11 -53.03 -7.89
C GLY A 75 -30.76 -51.65 -7.65
N PRO A 76 -30.14 -50.56 -8.12
CA PRO A 76 -30.48 -49.21 -7.69
C PRO A 76 -31.87 -48.71 -8.12
N LEU A 77 -32.43 -49.28 -9.19
CA LEU A 77 -33.80 -48.99 -9.59
C LEU A 77 -34.79 -49.58 -8.58
N GLY A 78 -34.49 -50.76 -8.04
CA GLY A 78 -35.28 -51.39 -6.99
C GLY A 78 -35.32 -50.56 -5.71
N ASP A 79 -34.19 -50.00 -5.29
CA ASP A 79 -34.13 -49.10 -4.12
C ASP A 79 -34.97 -47.84 -4.35
N ALA A 80 -34.95 -47.27 -5.55
CA ALA A 80 -35.79 -46.13 -5.91
C ALA A 80 -37.29 -46.50 -5.92
N LEU A 81 -37.64 -47.67 -6.45
CA LEU A 81 -39.03 -48.17 -6.44
C LEU A 81 -39.50 -48.50 -5.02
N PHE A 82 -38.62 -49.03 -4.18
CA PHE A 82 -38.88 -49.28 -2.76
C PHE A 82 -39.08 -47.98 -1.98
N PHE A 83 -38.19 -47.00 -2.19
CA PHE A 83 -38.35 -45.67 -1.62
C PHE A 83 -39.66 -45.01 -2.06
N MET A 84 -40.01 -45.10 -3.35
CA MET A 84 -41.29 -44.61 -3.86
C MET A 84 -42.48 -45.35 -3.23
N ALA A 85 -42.42 -46.67 -3.11
CA ALA A 85 -43.47 -47.47 -2.48
C ALA A 85 -43.70 -47.10 -1.01
N GLU A 86 -42.63 -46.85 -0.24
CA GLU A 86 -42.74 -46.43 1.17
C GLU A 86 -43.23 -44.98 1.34
N HIS A 87 -42.81 -44.08 0.44
CA HIS A 87 -43.00 -42.64 0.65
C HIS A 87 -44.16 -42.04 -0.15
N MET A 88 -44.62 -42.73 -1.21
CA MET A 88 -45.77 -42.29 -1.98
C MET A 88 -47.04 -42.97 -1.47
N LYS A 89 -47.89 -42.18 -0.81
CA LYS A 89 -49.22 -42.63 -0.40
C LYS A 89 -50.14 -42.73 -1.61
N GLY A 90 -50.92 -43.82 -1.65
CA GLY A 90 -51.90 -44.10 -2.71
C GLY A 90 -52.88 -42.95 -2.93
N ARG A 91 -53.45 -42.84 -4.14
CA ARG A 91 -54.47 -41.82 -4.46
C ARG A 91 -55.65 -41.85 -3.47
N ALA A 92 -56.02 -43.04 -3.00
CA ALA A 92 -57.07 -43.24 -2.01
C ALA A 92 -56.70 -42.61 -0.64
N GLU A 93 -55.47 -42.81 -0.16
CA GLU A 93 -55.00 -42.22 1.09
C GLU A 93 -54.84 -40.70 0.99
N VAL A 94 -54.32 -40.21 -0.13
CA VAL A 94 -54.23 -38.77 -0.40
C VAL A 94 -55.62 -38.15 -0.47
N ASN A 95 -56.60 -38.81 -1.10
CA ASN A 95 -57.98 -38.35 -1.12
C ASN A 95 -58.60 -38.36 0.29
N ARG A 96 -58.33 -39.39 1.09
CA ARG A 96 -58.77 -39.46 2.48
C ARG A 96 -58.18 -38.32 3.31
N ALA A 97 -56.88 -38.07 3.20
CA ALA A 97 -56.20 -36.96 3.86
C ALA A 97 -56.75 -35.61 3.40
N ARG A 98 -57.01 -35.42 2.10
CA ARG A 98 -57.67 -34.20 1.57
C ARG A 98 -59.07 -34.03 2.14
N GLN A 99 -59.87 -35.09 2.20
CA GLN A 99 -61.20 -35.05 2.80
C GLN A 99 -61.12 -34.69 4.29
N THR A 100 -60.17 -35.25 5.04
CA THR A 100 -59.96 -34.89 6.46
C THR A 100 -59.55 -33.42 6.61
N ILE A 101 -58.64 -32.91 5.78
CA ILE A 101 -58.23 -31.50 5.79
C ILE A 101 -59.40 -30.58 5.40
N GLN A 102 -60.19 -30.97 4.40
CA GLN A 102 -61.37 -30.26 3.93
C GLN A 102 -62.42 -30.20 5.04
N GLN A 103 -62.72 -31.32 5.69
CA GLN A 103 -63.62 -31.41 6.84
C GLN A 103 -63.13 -30.55 8.02
N MET A 104 -61.82 -30.55 8.31
CA MET A 104 -61.27 -29.68 9.36
C MET A 104 -61.29 -28.19 8.99
N ARG A 105 -61.22 -27.83 7.70
CA ARG A 105 -61.39 -26.44 7.23
C ARG A 105 -62.84 -26.00 7.29
N GLU A 106 -63.76 -26.84 6.86
CA GLU A 106 -65.20 -26.59 6.82
C GLU A 106 -65.81 -26.55 8.23
N ALA A 107 -65.27 -27.33 9.18
CA ALA A 107 -65.64 -27.25 10.60
C ALA A 107 -65.34 -25.87 11.23
N GLY A 108 -64.45 -25.08 10.61
CA GLY A 108 -64.16 -23.70 10.98
C GLY A 108 -63.56 -23.52 12.39
N PRO A 109 -63.03 -22.33 12.71
CA PRO A 109 -62.55 -22.00 14.06
C PRO A 109 -63.69 -21.87 15.10
N SER A 110 -64.96 -22.04 14.69
CA SER A 110 -66.15 -21.88 15.53
C SER A 110 -66.47 -23.09 16.40
N SER A 111 -65.88 -24.26 16.12
CA SER A 111 -66.09 -25.45 16.93
C SER A 111 -65.12 -25.45 18.13
N ARG A 112 -65.33 -24.54 19.08
CA ARG A 112 -64.80 -24.67 20.46
C ARG A 112 -65.54 -25.83 21.11
N VAL A 113 -65.16 -27.06 20.78
CA VAL A 113 -65.59 -28.25 21.52
C VAL A 113 -64.96 -28.15 22.90
N THR A 114 -65.82 -27.98 23.88
CA THR A 114 -65.58 -27.83 25.31
C THR A 114 -65.18 -29.14 26.01
N GLY A 115 -64.61 -30.11 25.30
CA GLY A 115 -64.26 -31.42 25.86
C GLY A 115 -62.84 -31.80 25.50
N ASP A 116 -61.98 -31.84 26.52
CA ASP A 116 -60.55 -32.19 26.52
C ASP A 116 -59.66 -31.37 25.57
N GLY A 117 -58.84 -30.50 26.17
CA GLY A 117 -57.97 -29.52 25.52
C GLY A 117 -56.82 -30.06 24.66
N GLN A 118 -57.06 -31.08 23.83
CA GLN A 118 -56.15 -31.50 22.78
C GLN A 118 -56.34 -30.60 21.56
N GLU A 119 -55.39 -29.68 21.36
CA GLU A 119 -55.26 -28.93 20.11
C GLU A 119 -55.29 -29.90 18.91
N THR A 120 -56.21 -29.65 17.98
CA THR A 120 -56.28 -30.42 16.73
C THR A 120 -54.96 -30.32 15.99
N GLU A 121 -54.52 -31.40 15.34
CA GLU A 121 -53.25 -31.44 14.60
C GLU A 121 -53.15 -30.32 13.55
N TYR A 122 -54.28 -29.91 12.98
CA TYR A 122 -54.38 -28.76 12.10
C TYR A 122 -53.98 -27.44 12.78
N MET A 123 -54.45 -27.19 14.01
CA MET A 123 -54.06 -26.00 14.77
C MET A 123 -52.58 -26.05 15.15
N LYS A 124 -52.06 -27.23 15.53
CA LYS A 124 -50.62 -27.42 15.77
C LYS A 124 -49.78 -27.13 14.53
N ALA A 125 -50.20 -27.62 13.36
CA ALA A 125 -49.54 -27.36 12.08
C ALA A 125 -49.60 -25.87 11.72
N LYS A 126 -50.73 -25.21 11.94
CA LYS A 126 -50.88 -23.76 11.72
C LYS A 126 -49.98 -22.94 12.65
N HIS A 127 -49.90 -23.31 13.92
CA HIS A 127 -48.98 -22.69 14.89
C HIS A 127 -47.51 -22.94 14.51
N ALA A 128 -47.15 -24.14 14.09
CA ALA A 128 -45.81 -24.46 13.60
C ALA A 128 -45.45 -23.61 12.36
N MET A 129 -46.37 -23.46 11.41
CA MET A 129 -46.17 -22.63 10.22
C MET A 129 -46.05 -21.14 10.58
N ALA A 130 -46.84 -20.64 11.52
CA ALA A 130 -46.71 -19.27 12.04
C ALA A 130 -45.34 -19.05 12.73
N ARG A 131 -44.86 -20.02 13.52
CA ARG A 131 -43.53 -19.98 14.15
C ARG A 131 -42.41 -20.03 13.12
N LEU A 132 -42.54 -20.85 12.08
CA LEU A 132 -41.59 -20.91 10.96
C LEU A 132 -41.52 -19.58 10.22
N ASN A 133 -42.68 -18.97 9.92
CA ASN A 133 -42.73 -17.67 9.26
C ASN A 133 -42.15 -16.55 10.15
N GLY A 134 -42.40 -16.59 11.46
CA GLY A 134 -41.76 -15.69 12.42
C GLY A 134 -40.24 -15.83 12.40
N ALA A 135 -39.73 -17.07 12.54
CA ALA A 135 -38.30 -17.35 12.49
C ALA A 135 -37.66 -16.95 11.15
N LYS A 136 -38.36 -17.10 10.02
CA LYS A 136 -37.91 -16.65 8.70
C LYS A 136 -37.82 -15.12 8.62
N ASN A 137 -38.80 -14.41 9.16
CA ASN A 137 -38.77 -12.95 9.20
C ASN A 137 -37.64 -12.44 10.11
N ASP A 138 -37.44 -13.08 11.27
CA ASP A 138 -36.34 -12.76 12.18
C ASP A 138 -34.97 -13.02 11.53
N PHE A 139 -34.83 -14.14 10.79
CA PHE A 139 -33.62 -14.45 10.02
C PHE A 139 -33.34 -13.39 8.96
N ASN A 140 -34.34 -13.04 8.14
CA ASN A 140 -34.19 -11.99 7.13
C ASN A 140 -33.86 -10.63 7.78
N GLY A 141 -34.45 -10.34 8.94
CA GLY A 141 -34.12 -9.16 9.74
C GLY A 141 -32.66 -9.16 10.20
N ALA A 142 -32.16 -10.27 10.72
CA ALA A 142 -30.76 -10.43 11.13
C ALA A 142 -29.80 -10.34 9.92
N GLU A 143 -30.17 -10.90 8.78
CA GLU A 143 -29.40 -10.84 7.54
C GLU A 143 -29.27 -9.40 7.02
N THR A 144 -30.36 -8.64 7.00
CA THR A 144 -30.31 -7.21 6.61
C THR A 144 -29.46 -6.38 7.57
N GLN A 145 -29.53 -6.63 8.88
CA GLN A 145 -28.68 -5.98 9.87
C GLN A 145 -27.20 -6.33 9.69
N LEU A 146 -26.88 -7.61 9.44
CA LEU A 146 -25.52 -8.06 9.17
C LEU A 146 -24.96 -7.37 7.93
N ASN A 147 -25.73 -7.30 6.85
CA ASN A 147 -25.32 -6.63 5.61
C ASN A 147 -25.10 -5.13 5.82
N ALA A 148 -25.94 -4.45 6.61
CA ALA A 148 -25.75 -3.05 6.97
C ALA A 148 -24.47 -2.80 7.80
N VAL A 149 -24.15 -3.71 8.73
CA VAL A 149 -22.90 -3.66 9.52
C VAL A 149 -21.69 -3.88 8.62
N LEU A 150 -21.73 -4.87 7.73
CA LEU A 150 -20.66 -5.13 6.76
C LEU A 150 -20.39 -3.92 5.85
N GLN A 151 -21.45 -3.27 5.36
CA GLN A 151 -21.32 -2.06 4.55
C GLN A 151 -20.71 -0.89 5.36
N THR A 152 -21.09 -0.74 6.63
CA THR A 152 -20.52 0.28 7.52
C THR A 152 -19.04 0.03 7.78
N ILE A 153 -18.64 -1.23 7.97
CA ILE A 153 -17.23 -1.63 8.14
C ILE A 153 -16.44 -1.31 6.86
N ASP A 154 -16.96 -1.65 5.68
CA ASP A 154 -16.28 -1.37 4.41
C ASP A 154 -16.09 0.15 4.18
N ASN A 155 -17.11 0.95 4.47
CA ASN A 155 -17.01 2.41 4.40
C ASN A 155 -15.94 2.96 5.38
N SER A 156 -15.92 2.44 6.62
CA SER A 156 -14.92 2.84 7.63
C SER A 156 -13.50 2.44 7.22
N GLN A 157 -13.33 1.30 6.55
CA GLN A 157 -12.04 0.83 6.06
C GLN A 157 -11.53 1.72 4.92
N ARG A 158 -12.39 2.08 3.96
CA ARG A 158 -12.05 3.03 2.88
C ARG A 158 -11.65 4.40 3.42
N GLU A 159 -12.32 4.88 4.47
CA GLU A 159 -11.95 6.14 5.13
C GLU A 159 -10.60 6.03 5.84
N ALA A 160 -10.34 4.93 6.54
CA ALA A 160 -9.05 4.68 7.17
C ALA A 160 -7.90 4.65 6.15
N ASP A 161 -8.11 3.97 5.01
CA ASP A 161 -7.12 3.88 3.93
C ASP A 161 -6.87 5.25 3.29
N ARG A 162 -7.93 6.05 3.08
CA ARG A 162 -7.83 7.43 2.61
C ARG A 162 -7.02 8.29 3.57
N LEU A 163 -7.29 8.22 4.87
CA LEU A 163 -6.57 8.98 5.89
C LEU A 163 -5.10 8.55 5.99
N GLN A 164 -4.82 7.26 5.84
CA GLN A 164 -3.47 6.72 5.82
C GLN A 164 -2.67 7.28 4.63
N ALA A 165 -3.26 7.32 3.44
CA ALA A 165 -2.64 7.93 2.25
C ALA A 165 -2.34 9.43 2.45
N VAL A 166 -3.26 10.17 3.08
CA VAL A 166 -3.04 11.60 3.42
C VAL A 166 -1.90 11.77 4.41
N LEU A 167 -1.81 10.90 5.43
CA LEU A 167 -0.75 10.92 6.43
C LEU A 167 0.62 10.66 5.78
N ASP A 168 0.71 9.66 4.90
CA ASP A 168 1.95 9.35 4.20
C ASP A 168 2.38 10.45 3.23
N ASN A 169 1.44 11.12 2.57
CA ASN A 169 1.73 12.33 1.78
C ASN A 169 2.26 13.48 2.65
N LYS A 170 1.67 13.71 3.83
CA LYS A 170 2.17 14.71 4.79
C LYS A 170 3.58 14.37 5.31
N ARG A 171 3.87 13.10 5.57
CA ARG A 171 5.22 12.63 5.95
C ARG A 171 6.24 12.88 4.86
N LYS A 172 5.90 12.58 3.59
CA LYS A 172 6.75 12.86 2.43
C LYS A 172 7.02 14.36 2.28
N ALA A 173 5.99 15.20 2.40
CA ALA A 173 6.14 16.64 2.34
C ALA A 173 7.04 17.18 3.47
N LEU A 174 6.88 16.68 4.69
CA LEU A 174 7.73 17.06 5.83
C LEU A 174 9.19 16.65 5.60
N PHE A 175 9.43 15.45 5.08
CA PHE A 175 10.77 14.99 4.74
C PHE A 175 11.43 15.87 3.65
N LEU A 176 10.68 16.27 2.62
CA LEU A 176 11.17 17.20 1.60
C LEU A 176 11.50 18.57 2.19
N LEU A 177 10.65 19.11 3.08
CA LEU A 177 10.92 20.36 3.78
C LEU A 177 12.19 20.28 4.64
N GLN A 178 12.42 19.17 5.34
CA GLN A 178 13.65 18.95 6.10
C GLN A 178 14.90 18.88 5.20
N ILE A 179 14.79 18.27 4.02
CA ILE A 179 15.89 18.27 3.04
C ILE A 179 16.15 19.69 2.54
N LEU A 180 15.11 20.46 2.23
CA LEU A 180 15.24 21.85 1.79
C LEU A 180 15.87 22.72 2.88
N GLU A 181 15.46 22.57 4.14
CA GLU A 181 16.07 23.24 5.29
C GLU A 181 17.57 22.91 5.41
N LYS A 182 17.94 21.64 5.29
CA LYS A 182 19.36 21.23 5.28
C LYS A 182 20.13 21.81 4.09
N LYS A 183 19.52 21.86 2.89
CA LYS A 183 20.17 22.49 1.73
C LYS A 183 20.35 23.99 1.91
N GLU A 184 19.37 24.67 2.51
CA GLU A 184 19.45 26.10 2.77
C GLU A 184 20.51 26.43 3.84
N THR A 185 20.64 25.62 4.89
CA THR A 185 21.73 25.79 5.88
C THR A 185 23.12 25.65 5.25
N VAL A 186 23.31 24.70 4.33
CA VAL A 186 24.55 24.56 3.54
C VAL A 186 24.75 25.73 2.58
N ARG A 187 23.67 26.26 1.96
CA ARG A 187 23.76 27.44 1.11
C ARG A 187 24.21 28.66 1.91
N ILE A 188 23.61 28.88 3.08
CA ILE A 188 23.96 29.98 3.99
C ILE A 188 25.42 29.85 4.44
N SER A 189 25.92 28.66 4.75
CA SER A 189 27.33 28.48 5.14
C SER A 189 28.28 28.79 3.99
N ARG A 190 27.94 28.41 2.75
CA ARG A 190 28.73 28.78 1.55
C ARG A 190 28.73 30.28 1.29
N ILE A 191 27.59 30.96 1.46
CA ILE A 191 27.51 32.43 1.30
C ILE A 191 28.41 33.12 2.32
N LYS A 192 28.37 32.70 3.59
CA LYS A 192 29.25 33.22 4.64
C LYS A 192 30.73 32.99 4.33
N GLU A 193 31.07 31.85 3.74
CA GLU A 193 32.44 31.56 3.33
C GLU A 193 32.90 32.44 2.16
N VAL A 194 32.02 32.69 1.18
CA VAL A 194 32.29 33.63 0.09
C VAL A 194 32.47 35.05 0.62
N GLU A 195 31.61 35.51 1.53
CA GLU A 195 31.75 36.80 2.21
C GLU A 195 33.10 36.90 2.92
N ARG A 196 33.49 35.85 3.67
CA ARG A 196 34.81 35.76 4.33
C ARG A 196 35.96 35.90 3.33
N LEU A 197 35.90 35.18 2.22
CA LEU A 197 36.94 35.24 1.16
C LEU A 197 36.97 36.61 0.47
N MET A 198 35.83 37.26 0.23
CA MET A 198 35.80 38.61 -0.32
C MET A 198 36.41 39.63 0.65
N SER A 199 36.10 39.54 1.94
CA SER A 199 36.73 40.40 2.94
C SER A 199 38.24 40.19 3.03
N GLN A 200 38.72 38.96 2.87
CA GLN A 200 40.15 38.66 2.78
C GLN A 200 40.79 39.29 1.53
N LEU A 201 40.19 39.11 0.35
CA LEU A 201 40.68 39.73 -0.89
C LEU A 201 40.68 41.26 -0.80
N GLN A 202 39.67 41.87 -0.18
CA GLN A 202 39.64 43.32 0.04
C GLN A 202 40.80 43.74 0.97
N ALA A 203 41.04 43.03 2.07
CA ALA A 203 42.15 43.30 2.97
C ALA A 203 43.52 43.12 2.29
N ASP A 204 43.69 42.08 1.47
CA ASP A 204 44.92 41.81 0.73
C ASP A 204 45.14 42.85 -0.38
N SER A 205 44.07 43.27 -1.08
CA SER A 205 44.15 44.33 -2.09
C SER A 205 44.53 45.68 -1.49
N ALA A 206 44.02 46.00 -0.29
CA ALA A 206 44.38 47.22 0.43
C ALA A 206 45.86 47.24 0.85
N ARG A 207 46.45 46.07 1.11
CA ARG A 207 47.88 45.93 1.42
C ARG A 207 48.77 46.06 0.18
N LEU A 208 48.25 45.76 -1.01
CA LEU A 208 48.99 45.83 -2.27
C LEU A 208 48.95 47.22 -2.92
N THR A 209 48.08 48.12 -2.46
CA THR A 209 47.93 49.49 -3.01
C THR A 209 48.91 50.53 -2.46
N ASP A 210 49.91 50.15 -1.66
CA ASP A 210 50.99 51.06 -1.24
C ASP A 210 52.12 51.21 -2.28
N ASP A 211 52.06 50.52 -3.41
CA ASP A 211 52.97 50.74 -4.55
C ASP A 211 52.40 51.78 -5.55
N PRO A 212 53.22 52.73 -6.05
CA PRO A 212 52.75 53.85 -6.85
C PRO A 212 52.14 53.42 -8.19
N VAL A 213 50.87 53.83 -8.34
CA VAL A 213 49.91 53.56 -9.40
C VAL A 213 50.44 53.87 -10.81
N VAL A 214 50.51 52.85 -11.67
CA VAL A 214 50.57 52.99 -13.14
C VAL A 214 49.13 53.01 -13.68
N PRO A 215 48.75 54.02 -14.50
CA PRO A 215 47.37 54.19 -14.94
C PRO A 215 46.98 53.17 -16.02
N VAL A 216 46.00 52.31 -15.71
CA VAL A 216 45.42 51.36 -16.68
C VAL A 216 44.21 51.99 -17.39
N PRO A 217 44.05 51.81 -18.72
CA PRO A 217 43.06 52.50 -19.52
C PRO A 217 41.63 52.01 -19.29
N LYS A 218 40.69 52.96 -19.28
CA LYS A 218 39.24 52.75 -19.26
C LYS A 218 38.78 52.13 -20.59
N ALA A 219 38.21 50.93 -20.55
CA ALA A 219 37.39 50.36 -21.63
C ALA A 219 36.05 49.91 -20.99
N LEU A 220 35.00 50.68 -21.22
CA LEU A 220 33.97 50.48 -22.26
C LEU A 220 32.86 49.50 -21.83
N ASP A 221 31.79 50.14 -21.36
CA ASP A 221 30.38 49.89 -21.68
C ASP A 221 29.81 48.47 -21.51
N SER A 222 29.06 48.39 -20.41
CA SER A 222 27.97 47.47 -20.10
C SER A 222 27.06 47.16 -21.30
N LYS A 223 27.03 45.88 -21.70
CA LYS A 223 25.94 45.31 -22.51
C LYS A 223 24.87 44.67 -21.60
N PRO A 224 23.58 44.75 -21.99
CA PRO A 224 22.45 44.36 -21.14
C PRO A 224 22.34 42.85 -20.95
N LYS A 225 21.88 42.49 -19.74
CA LYS A 225 21.58 41.15 -19.25
C LYS A 225 20.74 40.35 -20.25
N GLN A 226 21.33 39.28 -20.80
CA GLN A 226 20.58 38.22 -21.47
C GLN A 226 19.71 37.46 -20.44
N PRO A 227 18.50 37.01 -20.83
CA PRO A 227 17.67 36.17 -19.99
C PRO A 227 18.38 34.85 -19.70
N MET A 228 18.43 34.47 -18.43
CA MET A 228 19.05 33.23 -17.94
C MET A 228 18.52 32.03 -18.72
N LYS A 229 19.34 31.50 -19.63
CA LYS A 229 19.12 30.21 -20.26
C LYS A 229 19.05 29.16 -19.15
N ARG A 230 17.99 28.36 -19.15
CA ARG A 230 17.85 27.18 -18.28
C ARG A 230 19.15 26.41 -18.29
N ILE A 231 19.69 26.13 -17.12
CA ILE A 231 20.86 25.26 -16.93
C ILE A 231 20.49 23.91 -17.53
N GLN A 232 20.94 23.64 -18.75
CA GLN A 232 20.77 22.35 -19.40
C GLN A 232 21.62 21.34 -18.62
N ALA A 233 20.99 20.24 -18.19
CA ALA A 233 21.64 19.17 -17.44
C ALA A 233 22.88 18.61 -18.17
N ASP A 234 22.93 18.78 -19.48
CA ASP A 234 24.01 18.36 -20.37
C ASP A 234 25.37 18.98 -19.99
N HIS A 235 25.43 20.26 -19.63
CA HIS A 235 26.72 20.87 -19.23
C HIS A 235 27.24 20.35 -17.89
N THR A 236 26.36 20.08 -16.93
CA THR A 236 26.76 19.44 -15.67
C THR A 236 27.17 17.99 -15.88
N GLN A 237 26.51 17.28 -16.80
CA GLN A 237 26.84 15.90 -17.14
C GLN A 237 28.18 15.81 -17.89
N ASP A 238 28.45 16.73 -18.82
CA ASP A 238 29.70 16.81 -19.58
C ASP A 238 30.89 17.15 -18.68
N VAL A 239 30.72 18.09 -17.74
CA VAL A 239 31.77 18.43 -16.77
C VAL A 239 32.05 17.26 -15.84
N LEU A 240 31.01 16.56 -15.34
CA LEU A 240 31.19 15.38 -14.49
C LEU A 240 31.81 14.20 -15.25
N ALA A 241 31.42 13.98 -16.50
CA ALA A 241 32.03 12.98 -17.37
C ALA A 241 33.51 13.29 -17.67
N ALA A 242 33.83 14.56 -17.94
CA ALA A 242 35.21 15.00 -18.13
C ALA A 242 36.05 14.79 -16.85
N LEU A 243 35.51 15.16 -15.68
CA LEU A 243 36.19 14.97 -14.40
C LEU A 243 36.43 13.49 -14.09
N ARG A 244 35.42 12.63 -14.29
CA ARG A 244 35.55 11.17 -14.14
C ARG A 244 36.58 10.60 -15.10
N SER A 245 36.59 11.05 -16.37
CA SER A 245 37.57 10.59 -17.35
C SER A 245 39.01 10.97 -16.96
N TYR A 246 39.19 12.14 -16.35
CA TYR A 246 40.47 12.59 -15.81
C TYR A 246 40.91 11.72 -14.62
N HIS A 247 40.02 11.45 -13.66
CA HIS A 247 40.32 10.61 -12.51
C HIS A 247 40.62 9.15 -12.88
N VAL A 248 39.87 8.55 -13.82
CA VAL A 248 40.17 7.20 -14.34
C VAL A 248 41.51 7.19 -15.06
N ARG A 249 41.86 8.25 -15.79
CA ARG A 249 43.16 8.39 -16.46
C ARG A 249 44.29 8.54 -15.44
N LEU A 250 44.06 9.27 -14.34
CA LEU A 250 45.01 9.42 -13.25
C LEU A 250 45.21 8.10 -12.49
N SER A 251 44.12 7.41 -12.15
CA SER A 251 44.17 6.12 -11.44
C SER A 251 44.82 5.04 -12.28
N ARG A 252 44.56 5.01 -13.60
CA ARG A 252 45.26 4.09 -14.50
C ARG A 252 46.75 4.40 -14.58
N LYS A 253 47.17 5.68 -14.51
CA LYS A 253 48.59 6.03 -14.48
C LYS A 253 49.27 5.62 -13.17
N THR A 254 48.56 5.70 -12.04
CA THR A 254 49.11 5.27 -10.74
C THR A 254 49.09 3.75 -10.58
N SER A 255 48.07 3.05 -11.10
CA SER A 255 47.99 1.58 -11.08
C SER A 255 48.86 0.90 -12.14
N ALA A 256 49.06 1.50 -13.32
CA ALA A 256 49.96 0.95 -14.35
C ALA A 256 51.45 1.04 -13.96
N SER A 257 51.77 1.68 -12.83
CA SER A 257 53.09 1.60 -12.20
C SER A 257 53.40 0.20 -11.62
N SER A 258 52.42 -0.71 -11.54
CA SER A 258 52.61 -2.11 -11.17
C SER A 258 52.37 -3.11 -12.32
N ASP A 259 52.16 -2.63 -13.55
CA ASP A 259 51.98 -3.52 -14.70
C ASP A 259 53.31 -4.19 -15.07
N ASP A 260 53.22 -5.50 -15.29
CA ASP A 260 54.29 -6.41 -15.70
C ASP A 260 55.20 -5.76 -16.77
N PRO A 261 56.51 -5.56 -16.50
CA PRO A 261 57.44 -4.90 -17.41
C PRO A 261 57.45 -5.51 -18.82
N GLN A 262 57.03 -6.77 -18.94
CA GLN A 262 56.92 -7.48 -20.21
C GLN A 262 55.81 -6.94 -21.13
N SER A 263 54.69 -6.42 -20.59
CA SER A 263 53.57 -5.87 -21.38
C SER A 263 53.88 -4.49 -21.95
N ALA A 264 54.62 -3.67 -21.21
CA ALA A 264 55.11 -2.39 -21.69
C ALA A 264 56.20 -2.56 -22.75
N GLU A 265 57.10 -3.52 -22.54
CA GLU A 265 58.18 -3.84 -23.46
C GLU A 265 57.67 -4.44 -24.78
N THR A 266 56.64 -5.29 -24.74
CA THR A 266 56.00 -5.80 -25.98
C THR A 266 55.28 -4.70 -26.76
N ARG A 267 54.60 -3.77 -26.08
CA ARG A 267 54.00 -2.59 -26.74
C ARG A 267 55.05 -1.66 -27.35
N ARG A 268 56.19 -1.48 -26.66
CA ARG A 268 57.36 -0.73 -27.18
C ARG A 268 57.93 -1.39 -28.44
N ARG A 269 58.19 -2.71 -28.40
CA ARG A 269 58.70 -3.45 -29.57
C ARG A 269 57.73 -3.41 -30.74
N ALA A 270 56.42 -3.45 -30.49
CA ALA A 270 55.40 -3.35 -31.53
C ALA A 270 55.35 -1.94 -32.18
N SER A 271 55.50 -0.86 -31.41
CA SER A 271 55.57 0.50 -31.98
C SER A 271 56.89 0.76 -32.69
N GLU A 272 57.99 0.23 -32.17
CA GLU A 272 59.32 0.28 -32.78
C GLU A 272 59.36 -0.47 -34.12
N ALA A 273 58.74 -1.66 -34.20
CA ALA A 273 58.60 -2.41 -35.45
C ALA A 273 57.79 -1.63 -36.50
N ARG A 274 56.71 -0.94 -36.10
CA ARG A 274 55.92 -0.08 -37.00
C ARG A 274 56.72 1.12 -37.50
N LEU A 275 57.52 1.74 -36.64
CA LEU A 275 58.39 2.86 -37.01
C LEU A 275 59.49 2.43 -37.98
N ARG A 276 60.12 1.27 -37.75
CA ARG A 276 61.10 0.70 -38.70
C ARG A 276 60.46 0.39 -40.06
N ALA A 277 59.25 -0.17 -40.06
CA ALA A 277 58.53 -0.45 -41.30
C ALA A 277 58.19 0.83 -42.09
N ALA A 278 57.96 1.96 -41.41
CA ALA A 278 57.60 3.22 -42.05
C ALA A 278 58.82 4.05 -42.52
N LEU A 279 59.97 3.93 -41.85
CA LEU A 279 61.13 4.81 -42.05
C LEU A 279 62.31 4.14 -42.79
N GLY A 280 62.24 2.83 -43.07
CA GLY A 280 63.29 2.10 -43.79
C GLY A 280 64.46 1.65 -42.91
N GLU A 281 65.45 0.96 -43.50
CA GLU A 281 66.58 0.33 -42.77
C GLU A 281 67.50 1.36 -42.08
N ASP A 282 67.60 2.59 -42.60
CA ASP A 282 68.39 3.69 -42.01
C ASP A 282 67.74 4.35 -40.77
N ALA A 283 66.54 3.90 -40.35
CA ALA A 283 65.82 4.47 -39.21
C ALA A 283 66.45 4.14 -37.85
N GLY A 284 67.44 3.25 -37.81
CA GLY A 284 68.08 2.78 -36.56
C GLY A 284 68.64 3.90 -35.70
N GLU A 285 69.37 4.85 -36.30
CA GLU A 285 69.97 5.98 -35.58
C GLU A 285 68.91 6.95 -35.05
N LEU A 286 67.86 7.19 -35.82
CA LEU A 286 66.78 8.10 -35.45
C LEU A 286 65.97 7.54 -34.28
N ILE A 287 65.68 6.23 -34.31
CA ILE A 287 65.01 5.52 -33.21
C ILE A 287 65.87 5.59 -31.94
N GLN A 288 67.17 5.33 -32.01
CA GLN A 288 68.06 5.46 -30.84
C GLN A 288 68.11 6.88 -30.27
N LYS A 289 68.09 7.91 -31.15
CA LYS A 289 68.05 9.31 -30.71
C LYS A 289 66.73 9.64 -30.03
N CYS A 290 65.61 9.16 -30.56
CA CYS A 290 64.29 9.29 -29.95
C CYS A 290 64.21 8.56 -28.61
N GLU A 291 64.78 7.35 -28.50
CA GLU A 291 64.87 6.62 -27.24
C GLU A 291 65.70 7.37 -26.20
N ARG A 292 66.84 7.95 -26.60
CA ARG A 292 67.69 8.74 -25.70
C ARG A 292 66.95 9.99 -25.21
N ILE A 293 66.27 10.71 -26.10
CA ILE A 293 65.47 11.89 -25.72
C ILE A 293 64.31 11.48 -24.84
N ALA A 294 63.64 10.37 -25.13
CA ALA A 294 62.60 9.81 -24.30
C ALA A 294 63.16 9.50 -22.91
N ARG A 295 64.26 8.72 -22.79
CA ARG A 295 64.92 8.43 -21.51
C ARG A 295 65.27 9.69 -20.73
N ILE A 296 65.89 10.69 -21.35
CA ILE A 296 66.22 11.96 -20.69
C ILE A 296 64.95 12.68 -20.19
N ARG A 297 63.88 12.68 -20.99
CA ARG A 297 62.59 13.27 -20.59
C ARG A 297 61.92 12.46 -19.48
N THR A 298 61.99 11.14 -19.53
CA THR A 298 61.43 10.27 -18.50
C THR A 298 62.23 10.41 -17.21
N GLU A 299 63.56 10.46 -17.26
CA GLU A 299 64.42 10.71 -16.09
C GLU A 299 64.15 12.08 -15.48
N ARG A 300 63.98 13.13 -16.30
CA ARG A 300 63.56 14.45 -15.81
C ARG A 300 62.15 14.46 -15.23
N ASN A 301 61.20 13.74 -15.82
CA ASN A 301 59.80 13.70 -15.35
C ASN A 301 59.58 12.74 -14.16
N ILE A 302 60.40 11.69 -14.02
CA ILE A 302 60.32 10.73 -12.90
C ILE A 302 61.06 11.28 -11.68
N ARG A 303 62.10 12.09 -11.87
CA ARG A 303 62.67 12.89 -10.78
C ARG A 303 61.62 13.93 -10.39
N TYR A 304 60.77 13.56 -9.45
CA TYR A 304 60.00 14.52 -8.68
C TYR A 304 61.00 15.50 -8.08
N GLU A 305 61.09 16.70 -8.65
CA GLU A 305 61.78 17.83 -8.05
C GLU A 305 60.97 18.18 -6.80
N SER A 306 61.33 17.50 -5.71
CA SER A 306 60.72 17.75 -4.42
C SER A 306 60.93 19.22 -4.10
N PRO A 307 59.88 19.97 -3.73
CA PRO A 307 60.04 21.34 -3.23
C PRO A 307 60.79 21.37 -1.88
N LEU A 308 61.17 20.21 -1.33
CA LEU A 308 61.97 20.12 -0.13
C LEU A 308 63.45 20.39 -0.47
N PRO A 309 64.13 21.27 0.29
CA PRO A 309 65.54 21.58 0.10
C PRO A 309 66.40 20.30 0.08
N SER A 310 67.33 20.19 -0.86
CA SER A 310 68.15 19.01 -1.11
C SER A 310 69.02 18.57 0.08
N GLY A 311 69.17 19.42 1.11
CA GLY A 311 69.89 19.12 2.35
C GLY A 311 69.05 18.53 3.48
N PHE A 312 67.72 18.41 3.31
CA PHE A 312 66.83 17.99 4.38
C PHE A 312 66.76 16.45 4.56
N LEU A 313 67.34 15.67 3.65
CA LEU A 313 67.22 14.20 3.65
C LEU A 313 68.23 13.49 4.57
N ASP A 314 69.39 14.08 4.87
CA ASP A 314 70.39 13.46 5.74
C ASP A 314 70.06 13.63 7.24
N GLU A 315 69.22 14.61 7.60
CA GLU A 315 68.78 14.85 8.99
C GLU A 315 67.39 14.25 9.30
N LEU A 316 66.60 13.89 8.28
CA LEU A 316 65.29 13.29 8.47
C LEU A 316 65.43 11.78 8.69
N GLY A 317 65.53 11.39 9.96
CA GLY A 317 65.46 9.98 10.35
C GLY A 317 64.20 9.29 9.80
N SER A 318 64.30 7.99 9.52
CA SER A 318 63.24 7.13 8.96
C SER A 318 61.86 7.37 9.58
N ALA A 319 61.81 7.62 10.89
CA ALA A 319 60.57 7.88 11.62
C ALA A 319 59.77 9.09 11.10
N HIS A 320 60.44 10.16 10.64
CA HIS A 320 59.76 11.33 10.09
C HIS A 320 59.20 11.07 8.69
N LEU A 321 59.91 10.28 7.88
CA LEU A 321 59.42 9.83 6.58
C LEU A 321 58.19 8.93 6.73
N ASP A 322 58.19 8.01 7.70
CA ASP A 322 57.03 7.17 8.02
C ASP A 322 55.84 8.00 8.50
N GLU A 323 56.08 9.03 9.32
CA GLU A 323 55.03 9.97 9.76
C GLU A 323 54.44 10.77 8.57
N MET A 324 55.29 11.30 7.69
CA MET A 324 54.83 11.98 6.48
C MET A 324 54.02 11.04 5.57
N HIS A 325 54.50 9.82 5.37
CA HIS A 325 53.80 8.81 4.57
C HIS A 325 52.44 8.47 5.19
N ALA A 326 52.37 8.32 6.52
CA ALA A 326 51.12 8.11 7.23
C ALA A 326 50.14 9.28 7.04
N ARG A 327 50.62 10.53 7.13
CA ARG A 327 49.81 11.74 6.90
C ARG A 327 49.30 11.82 5.46
N VAL A 328 50.15 11.50 4.47
CA VAL A 328 49.75 11.48 3.05
C VAL A 328 48.71 10.39 2.81
N SER A 329 48.94 9.18 3.33
CA SER A 329 48.00 8.06 3.24
C SER A 329 46.64 8.39 3.90
N GLU A 330 46.65 9.13 5.00
CA GLU A 330 45.41 9.59 5.65
C GLU A 330 44.67 10.62 4.79
N LYS A 331 45.39 11.58 4.21
CA LYS A 331 44.81 12.57 3.28
C LYS A 331 44.22 11.90 2.03
N GLU A 332 44.93 10.92 1.47
CA GLU A 332 44.45 10.12 0.35
C GLU A 332 43.17 9.38 0.70
N ARG A 333 43.13 8.69 1.85
CA ARG A 333 41.90 8.03 2.34
C ARG A 333 40.74 9.02 2.53
N LYS A 334 41.00 10.23 3.02
CA LYS A 334 39.97 11.28 3.16
C LYS A 334 39.47 11.76 1.79
N LEU A 335 40.38 11.97 0.84
CA LEU A 335 40.01 12.34 -0.54
C LEU A 335 39.18 11.25 -1.22
N GLN A 336 39.54 9.98 -1.03
CA GLN A 336 38.79 8.87 -1.58
C GLN A 336 37.36 8.82 -1.00
N ARG A 337 37.19 8.97 0.31
CA ARG A 337 35.85 9.02 0.94
C ARG A 337 35.00 10.18 0.40
N LEU A 338 35.60 11.37 0.24
CA LEU A 338 34.90 12.52 -0.32
C LEU A 338 34.51 12.28 -1.78
N LEU A 339 35.36 11.63 -2.55
CA LEU A 339 35.08 11.29 -3.95
C LEU A 339 33.94 10.25 -4.04
N ASP A 340 33.94 9.24 -3.17
CA ASP A 340 32.86 8.25 -3.09
C ASP A 340 31.53 8.91 -2.67
N GLU A 341 31.57 9.87 -1.74
CA GLU A 341 30.40 10.66 -1.32
C GLU A 341 29.86 11.52 -2.47
N ILE A 342 30.73 12.19 -3.23
CA ILE A 342 30.35 12.96 -4.42
C ILE A 342 29.73 12.04 -5.48
N ALA A 343 30.30 10.86 -5.72
CA ALA A 343 29.75 9.89 -6.65
C ALA A 343 28.37 9.37 -6.21
N GLY A 344 28.18 9.17 -4.89
CA GLY A 344 26.89 8.85 -4.31
C GLY A 344 25.85 9.96 -4.49
N LEU A 345 26.24 11.22 -4.26
CA LEU A 345 25.38 12.38 -4.46
C LEU A 345 25.01 12.56 -5.93
N GLU A 346 25.97 12.39 -6.85
CA GLU A 346 25.74 12.44 -8.29
C GLU A 346 24.68 11.41 -8.71
N LYS A 347 24.84 10.16 -8.27
CA LYS A 347 23.86 9.09 -8.55
C LYS A 347 22.47 9.43 -8.01
N ALA A 348 22.38 9.96 -6.78
CA ALA A 348 21.11 10.37 -6.18
C ALA A 348 20.46 11.54 -6.95
N CYS A 349 21.26 12.51 -7.42
CA CYS A 349 20.81 13.60 -8.27
C CYS A 349 20.27 13.08 -9.61
N THR A 350 20.98 12.19 -10.30
CA THR A 350 20.52 11.60 -11.56
C THR A 350 19.20 10.84 -11.37
N GLN A 351 19.08 10.03 -10.31
CA GLN A 351 17.83 9.33 -9.99
C GLN A 351 16.67 10.28 -9.70
N SER A 352 16.93 11.39 -9.01
CA SER A 352 15.91 12.41 -8.73
C SER A 352 15.48 13.16 -10.00
N ILE A 353 16.41 13.41 -10.92
CA ILE A 353 16.09 14.02 -12.22
C ILE A 353 15.24 13.04 -13.04
N GLN A 354 15.62 11.77 -13.11
CA GLN A 354 14.85 10.73 -13.82
C GLN A 354 13.43 10.57 -13.26
N SER A 355 13.26 10.58 -11.93
CA SER A 355 11.94 10.48 -11.32
C SER A 355 11.07 11.72 -11.57
N LEU A 356 11.66 12.91 -11.58
CA LEU A 356 10.97 14.15 -11.97
C LEU A 356 10.57 14.13 -13.44
N SER A 357 11.44 13.67 -14.33
CA SER A 357 11.12 13.49 -15.75
C SER A 357 9.97 12.50 -15.95
N ALA A 358 10.01 11.34 -15.28
CA ALA A 358 8.92 10.37 -15.33
C ALA A 358 7.60 10.93 -14.76
N PHE A 359 7.67 11.72 -13.68
CA PHE A 359 6.49 12.38 -13.14
C PHE A 359 5.88 13.40 -14.13
N ASP A 360 6.72 14.19 -14.80
CA ASP A 360 6.27 15.18 -15.79
C ASP A 360 5.70 14.52 -17.05
N GLU A 361 6.26 13.37 -17.46
CA GLU A 361 5.83 12.62 -18.64
C GLU A 361 4.56 11.80 -18.41
N PHE A 362 4.43 11.11 -17.27
CA PHE A 362 3.31 10.19 -17.03
C PHE A 362 2.26 10.76 -16.09
N THR A 363 2.68 11.24 -14.93
CA THR A 363 1.77 11.56 -13.83
C THR A 363 1.07 12.90 -14.07
N ARG A 364 1.79 13.90 -14.58
CA ARG A 364 1.23 15.23 -14.86
C ARG A 364 0.10 15.23 -15.90
N PRO A 365 0.23 14.59 -17.09
CA PRO A 365 -0.89 14.55 -18.04
C PRO A 365 -2.06 13.73 -17.51
N ALA A 366 -1.81 12.61 -16.81
CA ALA A 366 -2.89 11.83 -16.20
C ALA A 366 -3.68 12.62 -15.15
N LEU A 367 -2.99 13.36 -14.26
CA LEU A 367 -3.62 14.26 -13.29
C LEU A 367 -4.40 15.38 -13.99
N ARG A 368 -3.83 15.97 -15.05
CA ARG A 368 -4.49 17.02 -15.81
C ARG A 368 -5.76 16.51 -16.50
N GLN A 369 -5.71 15.31 -17.07
CA GLN A 369 -6.86 14.67 -17.70
C GLN A 369 -7.93 14.35 -16.66
N SER A 370 -7.56 13.74 -15.53
CA SER A 370 -8.48 13.44 -14.43
C SER A 370 -9.16 14.70 -13.89
N LEU A 371 -8.43 15.80 -13.71
CA LEU A 371 -9.01 17.09 -13.31
C LEU A 371 -9.93 17.66 -14.38
N GLN A 372 -9.59 17.53 -15.66
CA GLN A 372 -10.47 17.96 -16.76
C GLN A 372 -11.76 17.13 -16.84
N GLU A 373 -11.68 15.83 -16.58
CA GLU A 373 -12.83 14.94 -16.49
C GLU A 373 -13.72 15.30 -15.29
N GLU A 374 -13.14 15.59 -14.13
CA GLU A 374 -13.90 16.09 -12.97
C GLU A 374 -14.58 17.43 -13.26
N VAL A 375 -13.88 18.37 -13.90
CA VAL A 375 -14.49 19.66 -14.31
C VAL A 375 -15.69 19.43 -15.23
N ARG A 376 -15.55 18.57 -16.25
CA ARG A 376 -16.66 18.23 -17.16
C ARG A 376 -17.82 17.55 -16.43
N ASN A 377 -17.53 16.67 -15.46
CA ASN A 377 -18.56 16.03 -14.65
C ASN A 377 -19.31 17.06 -13.80
N ILE A 378 -18.59 17.99 -13.18
CA ILE A 378 -19.17 19.08 -12.38
C ILE A 378 -20.02 20.00 -13.26
N GLU A 379 -19.56 20.36 -14.47
CA GLU A 379 -20.34 21.12 -15.44
C GLU A 379 -21.68 20.41 -15.74
N GLY A 380 -21.65 19.09 -15.99
CA GLY A 380 -22.87 18.30 -16.19
C GLY A 380 -23.81 18.31 -14.98
N TYR A 381 -23.29 18.23 -13.76
CA TYR A 381 -24.10 18.36 -12.53
C TYR A 381 -24.73 19.75 -12.39
N ILE A 382 -23.98 20.81 -12.71
CA ILE A 382 -24.48 22.20 -12.70
C ILE A 382 -25.60 22.36 -13.73
N ASP A 383 -25.46 21.77 -14.92
CA ASP A 383 -26.47 21.83 -15.97
C ASP A 383 -27.75 21.08 -15.57
N VAL A 384 -27.64 19.91 -14.94
CA VAL A 384 -28.80 19.17 -14.39
C VAL A 384 -29.49 19.99 -13.30
N LEU A 385 -28.73 20.59 -12.37
CA LEU A 385 -29.28 21.46 -11.34
C LEU A 385 -29.97 22.69 -11.94
N ARG A 386 -29.36 23.32 -12.95
CA ARG A 386 -29.94 24.46 -13.66
C ARG A 386 -31.24 24.06 -14.36
N ALA A 387 -31.27 22.92 -15.05
CA ALA A 387 -32.47 22.39 -15.70
C ALA A 387 -33.59 22.10 -14.70
N ALA A 388 -33.27 21.48 -13.56
CA ALA A 388 -34.24 21.22 -12.49
C ALA A 388 -34.81 22.52 -11.91
N ILE A 389 -33.97 23.54 -11.70
CA ILE A 389 -34.43 24.86 -11.20
C ILE A 389 -35.34 25.55 -12.24
N MET A 390 -35.01 25.48 -13.53
CA MET A 390 -35.82 26.09 -14.58
C MET A 390 -37.16 25.36 -14.79
N GLN A 391 -37.20 24.03 -14.71
CA GLN A 391 -38.45 23.25 -14.79
C GLN A 391 -39.42 23.56 -13.64
N VAL A 392 -38.91 23.86 -12.43
CA VAL A 392 -39.73 24.27 -11.30
C VAL A 392 -40.30 25.69 -11.46
N ALA A 393 -39.65 26.55 -12.26
CA ALA A 393 -40.10 27.92 -12.48
C ALA A 393 -41.19 28.04 -13.55
N ASP A 394 -41.25 27.09 -14.50
CA ASP A 394 -42.19 27.11 -15.62
C ASP A 394 -43.48 26.30 -15.39
N GLU A 395 -43.66 25.63 -14.26
CA GLU A 395 -44.96 25.04 -13.91
C GLU A 395 -45.95 26.14 -13.44
N PRO A 396 -47.01 26.45 -14.21
CA PRO A 396 -48.05 27.36 -13.76
C PRO A 396 -48.77 26.73 -12.56
N GLY A 397 -48.50 27.26 -11.37
CA GLY A 397 -48.93 26.67 -10.11
C GLY A 397 -50.43 26.38 -10.06
N PRO A 398 -50.86 25.14 -9.76
CA PRO A 398 -52.16 24.89 -9.21
C PRO A 398 -52.19 25.51 -7.81
N GLN A 399 -53.12 26.43 -7.61
CA GLN A 399 -53.45 26.97 -6.30
C GLN A 399 -53.78 25.83 -5.34
N ASP A 400 -53.26 25.97 -4.12
CA ASP A 400 -53.74 25.33 -2.90
C ASP A 400 -54.09 23.85 -2.99
N GLU A 401 -53.16 22.97 -2.61
CA GLU A 401 -53.53 21.96 -1.65
C GLU A 401 -52.37 21.54 -0.75
N SER A 402 -52.64 21.73 0.54
CA SER A 402 -51.79 21.49 1.70
C SER A 402 -51.44 20.01 1.82
N ILE A 403 -50.31 19.59 1.24
CA ILE A 403 -49.69 18.30 1.56
C ILE A 403 -48.67 18.51 2.67
N ALA A 404 -49.18 18.35 3.89
CA ALA A 404 -48.42 18.30 5.12
C ALA A 404 -47.36 17.18 5.07
N GLY A 405 -46.08 17.56 5.10
CA GLY A 405 -44.99 16.61 5.38
C GLY A 405 -43.62 16.97 4.80
N GLY A 406 -43.58 17.77 3.74
CA GLY A 406 -42.32 18.26 3.17
C GLY A 406 -41.82 19.49 3.92
N LYS A 407 -40.63 19.44 4.52
CA LYS A 407 -39.95 20.64 5.03
C LYS A 407 -39.91 21.65 3.87
N SER A 408 -40.54 22.81 4.05
CA SER A 408 -40.76 23.76 2.96
C SER A 408 -39.43 24.12 2.31
N TRP A 409 -39.43 24.32 0.99
CA TRP A 409 -38.23 24.73 0.23
C TRP A 409 -37.50 25.91 0.87
N ARG A 410 -38.24 26.82 1.52
CA ARG A 410 -37.67 27.93 2.31
C ARG A 410 -36.84 27.46 3.51
N GLN A 411 -37.25 26.41 4.22
CA GLN A 411 -36.46 25.80 5.29
C GLN A 411 -35.21 25.10 4.75
N ALA A 412 -35.30 24.43 3.59
CA ALA A 412 -34.14 23.81 2.95
C ALA A 412 -33.11 24.87 2.51
N LEU A 413 -33.56 25.95 1.86
CA LEU A 413 -32.72 27.09 1.49
C LEU A 413 -32.08 27.79 2.69
N SER A 414 -32.86 28.02 3.75
CA SER A 414 -32.35 28.62 4.99
C SER A 414 -31.28 27.75 5.64
N LYS A 415 -31.44 26.42 5.58
CA LYS A 415 -30.43 25.47 6.07
C LYS A 415 -29.15 25.49 5.23
N VAL A 416 -29.27 25.49 3.90
CA VAL A 416 -28.11 25.59 3.00
C VAL A 416 -27.37 26.91 3.22
N GLN A 417 -28.09 28.02 3.41
CA GLN A 417 -27.49 29.31 3.70
C GLN A 417 -26.72 29.30 5.03
N THR A 418 -27.29 28.72 6.09
CA THR A 418 -26.60 28.61 7.39
C THR A 418 -25.37 27.71 7.33
N ASP A 419 -25.41 26.62 6.55
CA ASP A 419 -24.25 25.75 6.34
C ASP A 419 -23.11 26.47 5.58
N ILE A 420 -23.44 27.31 4.59
CA ILE A 420 -22.49 28.16 3.85
C ILE A 420 -21.85 29.20 4.77
N GLU A 421 -22.65 29.92 5.56
CA GLU A 421 -22.16 30.90 6.51
C GLU A 421 -21.23 30.25 7.56
N GLN A 422 -21.56 29.05 8.03
CA GLN A 422 -20.71 28.31 8.97
C GLN A 422 -19.40 27.84 8.35
N ALA A 423 -19.42 27.44 7.06
CA ALA A 423 -18.20 27.09 6.33
C ALA A 423 -17.29 28.30 6.14
N HIS A 424 -17.84 29.44 5.73
CA HIS A 424 -17.09 30.70 5.62
C HIS A 424 -16.54 31.18 6.96
N ALA A 425 -17.29 31.03 8.05
CA ALA A 425 -16.80 31.37 9.39
C ALA A 425 -15.60 30.48 9.80
N LYS A 426 -15.62 29.20 9.46
CA LYS A 426 -14.49 28.28 9.70
C LYS A 426 -13.28 28.63 8.85
N ASP A 427 -13.47 28.94 7.57
CA ASP A 427 -12.37 29.35 6.69
C ASP A 427 -11.77 30.69 7.11
N ALA A 428 -12.61 31.67 7.47
CA ALA A 428 -12.16 32.94 8.02
C ALA A 428 -11.42 32.74 9.35
N PHE A 429 -11.86 31.80 10.20
CA PHE A 429 -11.13 31.42 11.41
C PHE A 429 -9.76 30.81 11.08
N LEU A 430 -9.68 29.90 10.10
CA LEU A 430 -8.41 29.29 9.67
C LEU A 430 -7.45 30.27 9.00
N GLN A 431 -7.97 31.26 8.28
CA GLN A 431 -7.17 32.32 7.65
C GLN A 431 -6.72 33.38 8.67
N SER A 432 -7.55 33.69 9.67
CA SER A 432 -7.24 34.64 10.74
C SER A 432 -6.40 34.05 11.87
N THR A 433 -6.43 32.73 12.06
CA THR A 433 -5.41 32.04 12.85
C THR A 433 -4.14 31.96 12.02
N THR A 434 -3.34 33.03 12.09
CA THR A 434 -1.92 32.99 11.76
C THR A 434 -1.31 31.80 12.48
N LEU A 435 -1.13 30.71 11.73
CA LEU A 435 -0.41 29.53 12.18
C LEU A 435 0.90 30.04 12.78
N LEU A 436 1.01 29.91 14.11
CA LEU A 436 2.11 30.42 14.93
C LEU A 436 3.41 30.34 14.16
N GLU A 437 3.94 31.50 13.79
CA GLU A 437 5.18 31.62 13.07
C GLU A 437 6.25 30.81 13.85
N PRO A 438 6.95 29.84 13.22
CA PRO A 438 7.90 28.95 13.90
C PRO A 438 9.01 29.69 14.67
N SER A 439 9.18 30.97 14.37
CA SER A 439 10.06 31.94 15.03
C SER A 439 9.83 32.07 16.54
N SER A 440 8.58 31.91 17.01
CA SER A 440 8.19 32.16 18.41
C SER A 440 8.51 31.02 19.38
N ILE A 441 9.01 29.87 18.89
CA ILE A 441 9.38 28.70 19.72
C ILE A 441 10.88 28.73 20.12
N ARG A 442 11.55 29.89 19.99
CA ARG A 442 12.96 30.06 20.35
C ARG A 442 13.24 30.41 21.81
N ASP A 443 12.26 30.32 22.71
CA ASP A 443 12.53 30.44 24.14
C ASP A 443 13.22 29.17 24.67
N CYS A 444 14.51 29.30 24.98
CA CYS A 444 15.42 28.22 25.39
C CYS A 444 14.92 27.37 26.57
N SER A 445 14.06 27.91 27.43
CA SER A 445 13.50 27.19 28.60
C SER A 445 12.46 26.12 28.21
N ARG A 446 11.84 26.20 27.03
CA ARG A 446 10.87 25.19 26.55
C ARG A 446 11.52 24.00 25.84
N ARG A 447 12.79 24.07 25.43
CA ARG A 447 13.47 22.96 24.72
C ARG A 447 13.65 21.71 25.57
N ALA A 448 13.88 21.86 26.88
CA ALA A 448 13.97 20.72 27.80
C ALA A 448 12.64 19.95 27.86
N ASN A 449 11.51 20.66 27.99
CA ASN A 449 10.18 20.06 28.02
C ASN A 449 9.77 19.46 26.66
N VAL A 450 10.19 20.08 25.55
CA VAL A 450 9.95 19.51 24.20
C VAL A 450 10.77 18.23 23.99
N GLY A 451 12.01 18.18 24.50
CA GLY A 451 12.83 16.97 24.47
C GLY A 451 12.18 15.80 25.21
N GLU A 452 11.67 16.05 26.41
CA GLU A 452 10.93 15.06 27.21
C GLU A 452 9.61 14.64 26.56
N LEU A 453 8.88 15.59 25.96
CA LEU A 453 7.65 15.28 25.23
C LEU A 453 7.92 14.44 23.96
N ILE A 454 9.01 14.71 23.25
CA ILE A 454 9.45 13.90 22.10
C ILE A 454 9.89 12.51 22.57
N ALA A 455 10.64 12.41 23.68
CA ALA A 455 11.08 11.15 24.24
C ALA A 455 9.88 10.29 24.69
N SER A 456 8.91 10.89 25.40
CA SER A 456 7.69 10.20 25.83
C SER A 456 6.81 9.78 24.65
N HIS A 457 6.70 10.61 23.60
CA HIS A 457 6.02 10.24 22.37
C HIS A 457 6.71 9.06 21.67
N ARG A 458 8.05 9.08 21.57
CA ARG A 458 8.82 7.97 20.97
C ARG A 458 8.65 6.67 21.77
N ALA A 459 8.69 6.73 23.10
CA ALA A 459 8.44 5.56 23.94
C ALA A 459 7.02 5.01 23.75
N ARG A 460 6.02 5.90 23.72
CA ARG A 460 4.62 5.51 23.49
C ARG A 460 4.42 4.92 22.08
N GLN A 461 5.09 5.47 21.08
CA GLN A 461 5.08 4.94 19.71
C GLN A 461 5.75 3.57 19.62
N ALA A 462 6.89 3.37 20.30
CA ALA A 462 7.58 2.08 20.35
C ALA A 462 6.69 0.99 20.97
N HIS A 463 6.01 1.30 22.07
CA HIS A 463 5.06 0.38 22.71
C HIS A 463 3.85 0.05 21.81
N ILE A 464 3.31 1.02 21.08
CA ILE A 464 2.24 0.78 20.11
C ILE A 464 2.74 -0.12 18.97
N ASN A 465 3.95 0.14 18.47
CA ASN A 465 4.54 -0.67 17.42
C ASN A 465 4.77 -2.12 17.90
N GLU A 466 5.25 -2.32 19.12
CA GLU A 466 5.45 -3.64 19.73
C GLU A 466 4.12 -4.42 19.90
N ARG A 467 3.06 -3.71 20.31
CA ARG A 467 1.71 -4.30 20.38
C ARG A 467 1.20 -4.69 19.00
N ASN A 468 1.42 -3.86 17.99
CA ASN A 468 1.02 -4.12 16.61
C ASN A 468 1.80 -5.30 16.00
N THR A 469 3.11 -5.38 16.24
CA THR A 469 3.93 -6.52 15.79
C THR A 469 3.49 -7.82 16.47
N SER A 470 3.15 -7.78 17.77
CA SER A 470 2.62 -8.94 18.49
C SER A 470 1.26 -9.40 17.96
N LEU A 471 0.37 -8.46 17.64
CA LEU A 471 -0.94 -8.78 17.03
C LEU A 471 -0.78 -9.36 15.63
N LEU A 472 0.14 -8.83 14.82
CA LEU A 472 0.43 -9.35 13.48
C LEU A 472 1.04 -10.76 13.56
N ALA A 473 1.99 -10.99 14.46
CA ALA A 473 2.56 -12.32 14.69
C ALA A 473 1.47 -13.34 15.06
N ARG A 474 0.57 -12.99 16.00
CA ARG A 474 -0.56 -13.85 16.38
C ARG A 474 -1.54 -14.10 15.22
N LYS A 475 -1.78 -13.10 14.35
CA LYS A 475 -2.62 -13.28 13.15
C LYS A 475 -1.95 -14.21 12.13
N LEU A 476 -0.64 -14.11 11.94
CA LEU A 476 0.12 -15.00 11.06
C LEU A 476 0.13 -16.44 11.60
N GLU A 477 0.30 -16.64 12.90
CA GLU A 477 0.17 -17.97 13.51
C GLU A 477 -1.24 -18.55 13.31
N LYS A 478 -2.30 -17.75 13.53
CA LYS A 478 -3.67 -18.18 13.26
C LYS A 478 -3.89 -18.53 11.79
N ALA A 479 -3.33 -17.76 10.86
CA ALA A 479 -3.40 -18.07 9.43
C ALA A 479 -2.71 -19.42 9.12
N ARG A 480 -1.52 -19.67 9.69
CA ARG A 480 -0.82 -20.96 9.55
C ARG A 480 -1.63 -22.14 10.11
N PHE A 481 -2.30 -21.96 11.26
CA PHE A 481 -3.22 -22.97 11.78
C PHE A 481 -4.42 -23.18 10.86
N GLY A 482 -4.96 -22.11 10.28
CA GLY A 482 -6.01 -22.18 9.25
C GLY A 482 -5.57 -22.95 8.02
N ASP A 483 -4.37 -22.70 7.51
CA ASP A 483 -3.80 -23.43 6.36
C ASP A 483 -3.59 -24.92 6.67
N ALA A 484 -3.10 -25.24 7.88
CA ALA A 484 -2.94 -26.61 8.33
C ALA A 484 -4.30 -27.34 8.43
N LEU A 485 -5.33 -26.66 8.94
CA LEU A 485 -6.70 -27.18 8.99
C LEU A 485 -7.27 -27.38 7.58
N GLY A 486 -7.06 -26.44 6.67
CA GLY A 486 -7.45 -26.55 5.27
C GLY A 486 -6.88 -27.80 4.61
N LYS A 487 -5.57 -28.04 4.78
CA LYS A 487 -4.91 -29.27 4.30
C LYS A 487 -5.47 -30.55 4.92
N GLN A 488 -5.83 -30.53 6.20
CA GLN A 488 -6.48 -31.68 6.85
C GLN A 488 -7.87 -31.94 6.28
N VAL A 489 -8.65 -30.90 6.00
CA VAL A 489 -9.97 -31.02 5.36
C VAL A 489 -9.82 -31.55 3.93
N GLU A 490 -8.88 -31.03 3.14
CA GLU A 490 -8.59 -31.54 1.79
C GLU A 490 -8.18 -33.01 1.82
N LYS A 491 -7.36 -33.40 2.80
CA LYS A 491 -6.97 -34.80 3.01
C LYS A 491 -8.17 -35.68 3.35
N LEU A 492 -9.03 -35.24 4.26
CA LEU A 492 -10.26 -35.96 4.63
C LEU A 492 -11.23 -36.09 3.45
N LEU A 493 -11.32 -35.06 2.59
CA LEU A 493 -12.10 -35.12 1.35
C LEU A 493 -11.52 -36.14 0.37
N ALA A 494 -10.19 -36.14 0.18
CA ALA A 494 -9.53 -37.13 -0.67
C ALA A 494 -9.70 -38.57 -0.12
N GLU A 495 -9.60 -38.76 1.20
CA GLU A 495 -9.85 -40.04 1.85
C GLU A 495 -11.31 -40.49 1.69
N LYS A 496 -12.26 -39.56 1.83
CA LYS A 496 -13.68 -39.81 1.55
C LYS A 496 -13.88 -40.27 0.10
N ASP A 497 -13.24 -39.62 -0.86
CA ASP A 497 -13.37 -39.99 -2.28
C ASP A 497 -12.75 -41.37 -2.57
N ILE A 498 -11.64 -41.72 -1.91
CA ILE A 498 -11.07 -43.07 -1.99
C ILE A 498 -12.04 -44.11 -1.39
N ILE A 499 -12.64 -43.84 -0.23
CA ILE A 499 -13.63 -44.73 0.39
C ILE A 499 -14.88 -44.86 -0.49
N ALA A 500 -15.33 -43.78 -1.12
CA ALA A 500 -16.43 -43.80 -2.07
C ALA A 500 -16.08 -44.68 -3.31
N ALA A 501 -14.84 -44.58 -3.82
CA ALA A 501 -14.36 -45.41 -4.91
C ALA A 501 -14.26 -46.89 -4.52
N MET A 502 -13.76 -47.21 -3.32
CA MET A 502 -13.65 -48.59 -2.83
C MET A 502 -15.01 -49.22 -2.47
N SER A 503 -15.96 -48.42 -1.99
CA SER A 503 -17.30 -48.89 -1.62
C SER A 503 -18.20 -49.17 -2.83
N GLY A 504 -17.71 -48.99 -4.06
CA GLY A 504 -18.46 -49.29 -5.28
C GLY A 504 -19.72 -48.44 -5.47
N THR A 505 -19.83 -47.32 -4.74
CA THR A 505 -20.97 -46.39 -4.80
C THR A 505 -20.81 -45.32 -5.87
N SER A 506 -19.72 -45.36 -6.64
CA SER A 506 -19.51 -44.53 -7.82
C SER A 506 -20.47 -44.94 -8.95
N LYS A 507 -21.67 -44.35 -8.96
CA LYS A 507 -22.54 -44.28 -10.14
C LYS A 507 -22.11 -43.18 -11.08
#